data_AF-A0A177EB18-F1
#
_entry.id   AF-A0A177EB18-F1
#
_cell.length_a   1.000
_cell.length_b   1.000
_cell.length_c   1.000
_cell.angle_alpha   90.00
_cell.angle_beta   90.00
_cell.angle_gamma   90.00
#
_symmetry.space_group_name_H-M   'P 1'
#
loop_
_entity.id
_entity.type
_entity.pdbx_description
1 polymer ?
#
loop_
_entity_poly.entity_id
_entity_poly.type
_entity_poly.pdbx_seq_one_letter_code
_entity_poly.pdbx_strand_id
1 'polypeptide(L)'
;MSKSPIVEAIEASVIEVLSTYTGQSPSPEKTFIRHERESLGDVSAILGLTGKGFTGTFVVTFEKNSLFGVVESLFGHRPEEINDEVRDAAGEMANMICGAFRRRFEQNGISLQSSTPAIVSGENHTLEILCKSQRLVMPFSFNGSKIFIEFCLDKK
;
A
#
# COMPACT_ATOMS: atom_id res chain seq x y z
N MET A 1 10.46 23.51 -2.26
CA MET A 1 9.85 22.94 -1.04
C MET A 1 10.24 21.48 -1.00
N SER A 2 10.91 21.01 0.05
CA SER A 2 11.23 19.58 0.20
C SER A 2 9.92 18.78 0.34
N LYS A 3 9.87 17.56 -0.20
CA LYS A 3 8.72 16.68 0.00
C LYS A 3 8.67 16.26 1.48
N SER A 4 7.49 15.85 1.96
CA SER A 4 7.35 15.33 3.33
C SER A 4 8.17 14.03 3.48
N PRO A 5 8.91 13.81 4.59
CA PRO A 5 9.66 12.58 4.83
C PRO A 5 8.80 11.31 4.74
N ILE A 6 7.51 11.41 5.09
CA ILE A 6 6.55 10.31 4.96
C ILE A 6 6.33 9.97 3.49
N VAL A 7 6.12 10.98 2.65
CA VAL A 7 5.90 10.82 1.22
C VAL A 7 7.14 10.22 0.56
N GLU A 8 8.32 10.75 0.88
CA GLU A 8 9.58 10.23 0.34
C GLU A 8 9.82 8.77 0.74
N ALA A 9 9.53 8.42 2.00
CA ALA A 9 9.67 7.04 2.49
C ALA A 9 8.71 6.07 1.80
N ILE A 10 7.43 6.45 1.60
CA ILE A 10 6.45 5.61 0.91
C ILE A 10 6.81 5.49 -0.58
N GLU A 11 7.12 6.59 -1.27
CA GLU A 11 7.54 6.58 -2.68
C GLU A 11 8.72 5.63 -2.89
N ALA A 12 9.78 5.77 -2.10
CA ALA A 12 10.95 4.93 -2.20
C ALA A 12 10.67 3.45 -1.91
N SER A 13 9.76 3.15 -0.97
CA SER A 13 9.41 1.78 -0.59
C SER A 13 8.60 1.06 -1.66
N VAL A 14 7.63 1.76 -2.27
CA VAL A 14 6.80 1.22 -3.34
C VAL A 14 7.65 0.98 -4.59
N ILE A 15 8.50 1.94 -4.96
CA ILE A 15 9.41 1.82 -6.09
C ILE A 15 10.40 0.67 -5.88
N GLU A 16 11.03 0.57 -4.70
CA GLU A 16 11.94 -0.52 -4.35
C GLU A 16 11.27 -1.88 -4.55
N VAL A 17 10.14 -2.10 -3.86
CA VAL A 17 9.48 -3.41 -3.86
C VAL A 17 8.97 -3.78 -5.25
N LEU A 18 8.22 -2.91 -5.93
CA LEU A 18 7.68 -3.25 -7.24
C LEU A 18 8.79 -3.43 -8.28
N SER A 19 9.82 -2.59 -8.29
CA SER A 19 10.92 -2.73 -9.26
C SER A 19 11.72 -4.01 -9.03
N THR A 20 11.99 -4.37 -7.77
CA THR A 20 12.76 -5.58 -7.46
C THR A 20 12.02 -6.85 -7.87
N TYR A 21 10.72 -6.91 -7.67
CA TYR A 21 9.96 -8.16 -7.82
C TYR A 21 9.26 -8.30 -9.17
N THR A 22 9.00 -7.19 -9.85
CA THR A 22 8.31 -7.20 -11.15
C THR A 22 9.21 -6.78 -12.32
N GLY A 23 10.41 -6.25 -12.04
CA GLY A 23 11.26 -5.63 -13.05
C GLY A 23 10.70 -4.31 -13.60
N GLN A 24 9.56 -3.85 -13.10
CA GLN A 24 8.82 -2.69 -13.59
C GLN A 24 8.72 -1.63 -12.50
N SER A 25 8.98 -0.39 -12.87
CA SER A 25 8.99 0.72 -11.91
C SER A 25 7.66 1.45 -11.90
N PRO A 26 6.98 1.54 -10.74
CA PRO A 26 5.76 2.33 -10.60
C PRO A 26 6.08 3.83 -10.65
N SER A 27 5.18 4.61 -11.23
CA SER A 27 5.31 6.07 -11.31
C SER A 27 4.45 6.73 -10.23
N PRO A 28 5.04 7.42 -9.23
CA PRO A 28 4.27 8.11 -8.19
C PRO A 28 3.47 9.27 -8.76
N GLU A 29 2.29 9.49 -8.21
CA GLU A 29 1.38 10.57 -8.60
C GLU A 29 1.15 11.58 -7.47
N LYS A 30 0.36 12.62 -7.78
CA LYS A 30 0.05 13.67 -6.81
C LYS A 30 -0.73 13.09 -5.62
N THR A 31 -0.17 13.27 -4.43
CA THR A 31 -0.79 12.84 -3.18
C THR A 31 -1.99 13.71 -2.80
N PHE A 32 -2.92 13.15 -2.05
CA PHE A 32 -4.10 13.86 -1.56
C PHE A 32 -4.56 13.32 -0.21
N ILE A 33 -5.43 14.07 0.48
CA ILE A 33 -6.08 13.64 1.72
C ILE A 33 -7.46 13.12 1.38
N ARG A 34 -7.85 12.00 2.02
CA ARG A 34 -9.08 11.28 1.69
C ARG A 34 -9.98 11.04 2.89
N HIS A 35 -11.29 11.27 2.72
CA HIS A 35 -12.32 11.06 3.74
C HIS A 35 -13.36 10.01 3.35
N GLU A 36 -13.40 9.63 2.07
CA GLU A 36 -14.34 8.72 1.42
C GLU A 36 -14.09 7.25 1.81
N ARG A 37 -15.15 6.44 1.93
CA ARG A 37 -15.04 5.07 2.46
C ARG A 37 -14.92 4.02 1.37
N GLU A 38 -15.30 4.36 0.15
CA GLU A 38 -15.22 3.48 -1.02
C GLU A 38 -13.77 3.01 -1.21
N SER A 39 -13.51 1.82 -1.71
CA SER A 39 -12.15 1.43 -2.07
C SER A 39 -11.70 2.22 -3.30
N LEU A 40 -10.39 2.39 -3.46
CA LEU A 40 -9.80 2.94 -4.69
C LEU A 40 -9.49 1.85 -5.72
N GLY A 41 -9.85 0.60 -5.44
CA GLY A 41 -9.52 -0.56 -6.26
C GLY A 41 -10.23 -1.82 -5.80
N ASP A 42 -9.82 -2.95 -6.35
CA ASP A 42 -10.56 -4.20 -6.27
C ASP A 42 -10.07 -5.10 -5.13
N VAL A 43 -8.81 -4.94 -4.72
CA VAL A 43 -8.17 -5.69 -3.63
C VAL A 43 -7.41 -4.75 -2.72
N SER A 44 -7.67 -4.82 -1.42
CA SER A 44 -6.99 -4.03 -0.40
C SER A 44 -6.38 -4.92 0.67
N ALA A 45 -5.11 -4.66 0.97
CA ALA A 45 -4.37 -5.27 2.06
C ALA A 45 -4.18 -4.24 3.17
N ILE A 46 -4.67 -4.56 4.36
CA ILE A 46 -4.76 -3.63 5.50
C ILE A 46 -3.80 -4.09 6.59
N LEU A 47 -2.92 -3.20 7.03
CA LEU A 47 -1.97 -3.45 8.10
C LEU A 47 -2.17 -2.43 9.22
N GLY A 48 -2.39 -2.93 10.44
CA GLY A 48 -2.37 -2.10 11.63
C GLY A 48 -0.92 -1.75 11.99
N LEU A 49 -0.67 -0.50 12.37
CA LEU A 49 0.64 -0.02 12.81
C LEU A 49 0.61 0.33 14.29
N THR A 50 1.65 -0.06 15.02
CA THR A 50 1.83 0.29 16.43
C THR A 50 3.25 0.77 16.69
N GLY A 51 3.42 1.73 17.60
CA GLY A 51 4.73 2.21 18.03
C GLY A 51 4.64 2.84 19.41
N LYS A 52 5.78 3.27 19.97
CA LYS A 52 5.81 3.94 21.28
C LYS A 52 5.03 5.26 21.22
N GLY A 53 3.82 5.27 21.76
CA GLY A 53 2.93 6.43 21.73
C GLY A 53 2.25 6.69 20.38
N PHE A 54 2.27 5.72 19.45
CA PHE A 54 1.66 5.86 18.14
C PHE A 54 0.81 4.64 17.77
N THR A 55 -0.27 4.88 17.04
CA THR A 55 -1.11 3.86 16.38
C THR A 55 -1.49 4.36 15.00
N GLY A 56 -1.56 3.48 14.02
CA GLY A 56 -1.88 3.89 12.66
C GLY A 56 -2.39 2.75 11.81
N THR A 57 -2.66 3.06 10.55
CA THR A 57 -3.03 2.08 9.54
C THR A 57 -2.25 2.34 8.27
N PHE A 58 -1.81 1.25 7.63
CA PHE A 58 -1.18 1.25 6.31
C PHE A 58 -2.02 0.35 5.41
N VAL A 59 -2.54 0.90 4.32
CA VAL A 59 -3.34 0.14 3.35
C VAL A 59 -2.69 0.21 2.00
N VAL A 60 -2.62 -0.94 1.34
CA VAL A 60 -2.23 -1.05 -0.07
C VAL A 60 -3.44 -1.54 -0.85
N THR A 61 -3.94 -0.71 -1.75
CA THR A 61 -5.09 -1.00 -2.59
C THR A 61 -4.66 -1.11 -4.03
N PHE A 62 -5.07 -2.17 -4.71
CA PHE A 62 -4.71 -2.47 -6.09
C PHE A 62 -5.96 -2.46 -6.96
N GLU A 63 -5.88 -1.80 -8.12
CA GLU A 63 -6.77 -2.14 -9.23
C GLU A 63 -6.39 -3.53 -9.76
N LYS A 64 -7.38 -4.33 -10.15
CA LYS A 64 -7.23 -5.73 -10.58
C LYS A 64 -6.10 -5.93 -11.59
N ASN A 65 -6.07 -5.08 -12.61
CA ASN A 65 -5.09 -5.19 -13.69
C ASN A 65 -3.64 -4.90 -13.25
N SER A 66 -3.45 -4.03 -12.24
CA SER A 66 -2.12 -3.78 -11.67
C SER A 66 -1.60 -5.03 -10.95
N LEU A 67 -2.46 -5.68 -10.18
CA LEU A 67 -2.13 -6.87 -9.41
C LEU A 67 -1.94 -8.10 -10.31
N PHE A 68 -2.73 -8.23 -11.38
CA PHE A 68 -2.49 -9.26 -12.40
C PHE A 68 -1.13 -9.10 -13.06
N GLY A 69 -0.69 -7.86 -13.32
CA GLY A 69 0.66 -7.60 -13.83
C GLY A 69 1.77 -7.98 -12.82
N VAL A 70 1.51 -7.84 -11.52
CA VAL A 70 2.42 -8.33 -10.48
C VAL A 70 2.49 -9.86 -10.51
N VAL A 71 1.35 -10.55 -10.50
CA VAL A 71 1.29 -12.03 -10.53
C VAL A 71 1.94 -12.58 -11.81
N GLU A 72 1.68 -11.96 -12.96
CA GLU A 72 2.31 -12.32 -14.23
C GLU A 72 3.83 -12.19 -14.18
N SER A 73 4.36 -11.14 -13.54
CA SER A 73 5.80 -10.96 -13.38
C SER A 73 6.43 -11.99 -12.44
N LEU A 74 5.70 -12.41 -11.40
CA LEU A 74 6.20 -13.33 -10.38
C LEU A 74 6.12 -14.80 -10.80
N PHE A 75 5.01 -15.19 -11.44
CA PHE A 75 4.67 -16.59 -11.71
C PHE A 75 4.65 -16.93 -13.20
N GLY A 76 4.82 -15.93 -14.08
CA GLY A 76 4.93 -16.13 -15.53
C GLY A 76 3.59 -16.40 -16.23
N HIS A 77 2.47 -16.24 -15.55
CA HIS A 77 1.13 -16.39 -16.12
C HIS A 77 0.20 -15.28 -15.62
N ARG A 78 -0.72 -14.85 -16.47
CA ARG A 78 -1.66 -13.76 -16.15
C ARG A 78 -2.98 -14.35 -15.66
N PRO A 79 -3.44 -14.02 -14.44
CA PRO A 79 -4.74 -14.46 -13.94
C PRO A 79 -5.90 -13.92 -14.78
N GLU A 80 -7.01 -14.67 -14.80
CA GLU A 80 -8.27 -14.24 -15.42
C GLU A 80 -9.20 -13.54 -14.42
N GLU A 81 -9.10 -13.90 -13.13
CA GLU A 81 -9.95 -13.40 -12.04
C GLU A 81 -9.17 -13.24 -10.72
N ILE A 82 -9.81 -12.59 -9.72
CA ILE A 82 -9.23 -12.42 -8.38
C ILE A 82 -9.39 -13.72 -7.58
N ASN A 83 -8.42 -14.61 -7.74
CA ASN A 83 -8.31 -15.89 -7.05
C ASN A 83 -7.42 -15.80 -5.79
N ASP A 84 -7.12 -16.93 -5.17
CA ASP A 84 -6.29 -17.01 -3.96
C ASP A 84 -4.85 -16.55 -4.20
N GLU A 85 -4.25 -16.92 -5.34
CA GLU A 85 -2.89 -16.50 -5.73
C GLU A 85 -2.79 -14.97 -5.85
N VAL A 86 -3.81 -14.34 -6.44
CA VAL A 86 -3.90 -12.87 -6.54
C VAL A 86 -3.99 -12.22 -5.16
N ARG A 87 -4.81 -12.78 -4.25
CA ARG A 87 -4.95 -12.28 -2.87
C ARG A 87 -3.67 -12.46 -2.05
N ASP A 88 -3.00 -13.58 -2.22
CA ASP A 88 -1.71 -13.87 -1.56
C ASP A 88 -0.63 -12.90 -2.05
N ALA A 89 -0.54 -12.66 -3.36
CA ALA A 89 0.36 -11.67 -3.93
C ALA A 89 0.09 -10.26 -3.39
N ALA A 90 -1.18 -9.85 -3.26
CA ALA A 90 -1.53 -8.56 -2.66
C ALA A 90 -1.03 -8.44 -1.21
N GLY A 91 -1.22 -9.49 -0.41
CA GLY A 91 -0.76 -9.55 0.97
C GLY A 91 0.76 -9.45 1.07
N GLU A 92 1.49 -10.22 0.26
CA GLU A 92 2.95 -10.23 0.31
C GLU A 92 3.54 -8.91 -0.16
N MET A 93 3.01 -8.33 -1.24
CA MET A 93 3.43 -7.00 -1.69
C MET A 93 3.16 -5.93 -0.63
N ALA A 94 1.99 -5.96 0.00
CA ALA A 94 1.66 -4.99 1.04
C ALA A 94 2.55 -5.15 2.29
N ASN A 95 2.83 -6.39 2.69
CA ASN A 95 3.73 -6.70 3.80
C ASN A 95 5.14 -6.17 3.53
N MET A 96 5.67 -6.42 2.33
CA MET A 96 7.00 -5.97 1.93
C MET A 96 7.09 -4.46 1.79
N ILE A 97 6.11 -3.81 1.16
CA ILE A 97 6.04 -2.34 1.04
C ILE A 97 5.99 -1.71 2.44
N CYS A 98 5.14 -2.23 3.33
CA CYS A 98 5.04 -1.75 4.70
C CYS A 98 6.35 -1.97 5.47
N GLY A 99 7.02 -3.12 5.29
CA GLY A 99 8.33 -3.40 5.87
C GLY A 99 9.41 -2.41 5.42
N ALA A 100 9.51 -2.17 4.11
CA ALA A 100 10.44 -1.20 3.55
C ALA A 100 10.14 0.23 4.05
N PHE A 101 8.85 0.60 4.14
CA PHE A 101 8.42 1.89 4.68
C PHE A 101 8.85 2.05 6.14
N ARG A 102 8.55 1.08 7.01
CA ARG A 102 8.89 1.14 8.44
C ARG A 102 10.39 1.29 8.65
N ARG A 103 11.21 0.53 7.93
CA ARG A 103 12.68 0.62 7.97
C ARG A 103 13.19 2.02 7.60
N ARG A 104 12.59 2.66 6.60
CA ARG A 104 12.95 4.03 6.19
C ARG A 104 12.42 5.06 7.19
N PHE A 105 11.22 4.85 7.69
CA PHE A 105 10.56 5.76 8.60
C PHE A 105 11.26 5.80 9.97
N GLU A 106 11.83 4.68 10.41
CA GLU A 106 12.66 4.57 11.62
C GLU A 106 13.81 5.56 11.69
N GLN A 107 14.36 5.97 10.53
CA GLN A 107 15.41 6.98 10.45
C GLN A 107 14.97 8.36 10.96
N ASN A 108 13.66 8.60 11.07
CA ASN A 108 13.05 9.80 11.62
C ASN A 108 12.78 9.69 13.14
N GLY A 109 13.27 8.63 13.80
CA GLY A 109 13.14 8.43 15.26
C GLY A 109 11.81 7.80 15.71
N ILE A 110 10.97 7.34 14.78
CA ILE A 110 9.72 6.63 15.08
C ILE A 110 9.84 5.18 14.58
N SER A 111 9.94 4.24 15.52
CA SER A 111 9.87 2.81 15.20
C SER A 111 8.44 2.30 15.29
N LEU A 112 8.02 1.61 14.24
CA LEU A 112 6.69 1.06 14.06
C LEU A 112 6.78 -0.45 13.85
N GLN A 113 5.84 -1.18 14.44
CA GLN A 113 5.55 -2.58 14.14
C GLN A 113 4.26 -2.64 13.31
N SER A 114 4.14 -3.65 12.46
CA SER A 114 2.93 -3.92 11.67
C SER A 114 2.30 -5.24 12.09
N SER A 115 0.98 -5.32 11.98
CA SER A 115 0.27 -6.60 11.98
C SER A 115 0.57 -7.40 10.70
N THR A 116 0.09 -8.63 10.64
CA THR A 116 -0.11 -9.33 9.37
C THR A 116 -1.18 -8.61 8.54
N PRO A 117 -1.08 -8.62 7.20
CA PRO A 117 -2.11 -8.05 6.33
C PRO A 117 -3.44 -8.78 6.47
N ALA A 118 -4.54 -8.02 6.54
CA ALA A 118 -5.88 -8.52 6.30
C ALA A 118 -6.29 -8.15 4.86
N ILE A 119 -6.77 -9.14 4.10
CA ILE A 119 -7.17 -8.96 2.70
C ILE A 119 -8.68 -8.77 2.58
N VAL A 120 -9.07 -7.74 1.85
CA VAL A 120 -10.45 -7.50 1.41
C VAL A 120 -10.43 -7.45 -0.11
N SER A 121 -11.31 -8.21 -0.76
CA SER A 121 -11.44 -8.23 -2.22
C SER A 121 -12.90 -8.21 -2.63
N GLY A 122 -13.20 -7.43 -3.67
CA GLY A 122 -14.54 -7.28 -4.23
C GLY A 122 -14.70 -5.90 -4.87
N GLU A 123 -15.46 -5.85 -5.96
CA GLU A 123 -15.76 -4.59 -6.63
C GLU A 123 -16.49 -3.65 -5.67
N ASN A 124 -16.04 -2.38 -5.60
CA ASN A 124 -16.63 -1.33 -4.77
C ASN A 124 -16.74 -1.67 -3.27
N HIS A 125 -15.83 -2.50 -2.74
CA HIS A 125 -15.77 -2.72 -1.30
C HIS A 125 -15.47 -1.42 -0.55
N THR A 126 -15.80 -1.34 0.73
CA THR A 126 -15.59 -0.13 1.54
C THR A 126 -14.59 -0.38 2.66
N LEU A 127 -13.74 0.60 2.93
CA LEU A 127 -12.77 0.61 4.00
C LEU A 127 -13.06 1.75 4.97
N GLU A 128 -13.45 1.39 6.20
CA GLU A 128 -13.58 2.35 7.29
C GLU A 128 -12.30 2.35 8.13
N ILE A 129 -11.43 3.33 7.89
CA ILE A 129 -10.18 3.50 8.64
C ILE A 129 -10.42 4.41 9.85
N LEU A 130 -10.29 3.86 11.04
CA LEU A 130 -10.55 4.54 12.31
C LEU A 130 -9.31 5.31 12.83
N CYS A 131 -8.76 6.21 12.01
CA CYS A 131 -7.72 7.14 12.42
C CYS A 131 -8.33 8.52 12.74
N LYS A 132 -7.83 9.19 13.78
CA LYS A 132 -8.19 10.58 14.09
C LYS A 132 -7.45 11.56 13.17
N SER A 133 -6.23 11.21 12.78
CA SER A 133 -5.39 11.96 11.85
C SER A 133 -5.95 11.88 10.43
N GLN A 134 -5.58 12.86 9.60
CA GLN A 134 -5.86 12.80 8.17
C GLN A 134 -5.24 11.55 7.53
N ARG A 135 -6.00 10.94 6.63
CA ARG A 135 -5.55 9.81 5.82
C ARG A 135 -4.91 10.32 4.53
N LEU A 136 -3.59 10.15 4.44
CA LEU A 136 -2.81 10.46 3.25
C LEU A 136 -2.98 9.33 2.24
N VAL A 137 -3.18 9.69 0.97
CA VAL A 137 -3.24 8.75 -0.15
C VAL A 137 -2.16 9.08 -1.17
N MET A 138 -1.47 8.05 -1.61
CA MET A 138 -0.41 8.11 -2.60
C MET A 138 -0.70 7.15 -3.75
N PRO A 139 -1.19 7.65 -4.88
CA PRO A 139 -1.40 6.84 -6.07
C PRO A 139 -0.08 6.59 -6.81
N PHE A 140 0.00 5.44 -7.45
CA PHE A 140 1.07 5.04 -8.33
C PHE A 140 0.47 4.48 -9.61
N SER A 141 0.92 4.98 -10.77
CA SER A 141 0.67 4.33 -12.05
C SER A 141 1.59 3.13 -12.22
N PHE A 142 1.02 1.97 -12.52
CA PHE A 142 1.73 0.72 -12.74
C PHE A 142 0.99 -0.08 -13.82
N ASN A 143 1.66 -0.35 -14.94
CA ASN A 143 1.15 -1.15 -16.06
C ASN A 143 -0.22 -0.70 -16.61
N GLY A 144 -0.43 0.62 -16.71
CA GLY A 144 -1.70 1.19 -17.19
C GLY A 144 -2.84 1.12 -16.17
N SER A 145 -2.55 0.78 -14.92
CA SER A 145 -3.49 0.71 -13.80
C SER A 145 -2.90 1.39 -12.56
N LYS A 146 -3.62 1.35 -11.44
CA LYS A 146 -3.25 2.05 -10.21
C LYS A 146 -3.00 1.13 -9.03
N ILE A 147 -2.04 1.55 -8.22
CA ILE A 147 -1.81 1.07 -6.86
C ILE A 147 -1.88 2.29 -5.94
N PHE A 148 -2.57 2.16 -4.82
CA PHE A 148 -2.76 3.25 -3.86
C PHE A 148 -2.21 2.84 -2.50
N ILE A 149 -1.40 3.72 -1.91
CA ILE A 149 -0.99 3.59 -0.52
C ILE A 149 -1.79 4.58 0.32
N GLU A 150 -2.54 4.09 1.30
CA GLU A 150 -3.19 4.93 2.29
C GLU A 150 -2.46 4.81 3.64
N PHE A 151 -2.17 5.95 4.27
CA PHE A 151 -1.45 6.00 5.53
C PHE A 151 -2.06 7.00 6.50
N CYS A 152 -2.19 6.59 7.76
CA CYS A 152 -2.54 7.47 8.87
C CYS A 152 -1.79 7.04 10.13
N LEU A 153 -1.48 8.00 10.99
CA LEU A 153 -0.75 7.78 12.23
C LEU A 153 -1.22 8.77 13.30
N ASP A 154 -1.87 8.23 14.32
CA ASP A 154 -2.29 8.95 15.51
C ASP A 154 -1.21 8.88 16.59
N LYS A 155 -0.99 10.04 17.22
CA LYS A 155 -0.25 10.11 18.47
C LYS A 155 -1.21 9.85 19.62
N LYS A 156 -0.84 8.95 20.53
CA LYS A 156 -1.58 8.69 21.77
C LYS A 156 -1.46 9.84 22.76
#